data_AF-E9HDQ4-F1
#
_entry.id   AF-E9HDQ4-F1
#
_cell.length_a   1.000
_cell.length_b   1.000
_cell.length_c   1.000
_cell.angle_alpha   90.00
_cell.angle_beta   90.00
_cell.angle_gamma   90.00
#
_symmetry.space_group_name_H-M   'P 1'
#
loop_
_entity.id
_entity.type
_entity.pdbx_description
1 polymer ?
#
loop_
_entity_poly.entity_id
_entity_poly.type
_entity_poly.pdbx_seq_one_letter_code
_entity_poly.pdbx_strand_id
1 'polypeptide(L)' 'MTGWDRDKEGIYSCRPSIHWVCFNWIKRDSYLPVGSKYRKASAMAKLRYDPVELDPEDM' A
#
# COMPACT_ATOMS: atom_id res chain seq x y z
N MET A 1 19.42 15.44 11.92
CA MET A 1 18.72 14.73 10.82
C MET A 1 17.37 14.30 11.34
N THR A 2 16.40 15.21 11.31
CA THR A 2 15.05 15.07 11.85
C THR A 2 14.09 15.20 10.68
N GLY A 3 13.94 14.12 9.92
CA GLY A 3 13.13 14.13 8.72
C GLY A 3 13.05 12.74 8.10
N TRP A 4 12.18 12.62 7.12
CA TRP A 4 12.08 11.46 6.25
C TRP A 4 13.22 11.50 5.23
N ASP A 5 13.90 10.37 5.06
CA ASP A 5 14.93 10.19 4.06
C ASP A 5 14.74 8.86 3.33
N ARG A 6 15.32 8.75 2.13
CA ARG A 6 15.20 7.58 1.27
C ARG A 6 16.47 6.74 1.35
N ASP A 7 16.33 5.46 1.63
CA ASP A 7 17.45 4.54 1.64
C ASP A 7 17.87 4.08 0.22
N LYS A 8 18.90 3.22 0.15
CA LYS A 8 19.41 2.66 -1.10
C LYS A 8 18.41 1.74 -1.81
N GLU A 9 17.45 1.18 -1.09
CA GLU A 9 16.37 0.35 -1.64
C GLU A 9 15.17 1.19 -2.09
N GLY A 10 15.26 2.51 -1.91
CA GLY A 10 14.25 3.45 -2.29
C GLY A 10 13.10 3.58 -1.29
N ILE A 11 13.24 3.03 -0.07
CA ILE A 11 12.25 3.07 0.99
C ILE A 11 12.44 4.36 1.80
N TYR A 12 11.33 5.07 2.03
CA TYR A 12 11.31 6.21 2.93
C TYR A 12 11.30 5.74 4.39
N SER A 13 12.16 6.30 5.23
CA SER A 13 12.20 6.02 6.67
C SER A 13 12.53 7.28 7.48
N CYS A 14 12.13 7.31 8.74
CA CYS A 14 12.55 8.33 9.69
C CYS A 14 12.67 7.73 11.09
N ARG A 15 13.46 8.37 11.97
CA ARG A 15 13.63 7.90 13.36
C ARG A 15 12.35 7.96 14.23
N PRO A 16 11.55 9.04 14.20
CA PRO A 16 10.39 9.14 15.11
C PRO A 16 9.12 8.44 14.60
N SER A 17 9.06 7.98 13.34
CA SER A 17 7.86 7.39 12.76
C SER A 17 8.19 6.25 11.81
N ILE A 18 7.42 5.16 11.92
CA ILE A 18 7.58 3.97 11.09
C ILE A 18 6.81 4.16 9.78
N HIS A 19 7.48 3.87 8.66
CA HIS A 19 6.82 3.76 7.38
C HIS A 19 6.10 2.43 7.25
N TRP A 20 4.80 2.41 7.56
CA TRP A 20 4.00 1.21 7.42
C TRP A 20 3.38 1.11 6.02
N VAL A 21 4.06 0.39 5.12
CA VAL A 21 3.58 0.19 3.75
C VAL A 21 2.62 -1.01 3.69
N CYS A 22 1.32 -0.75 3.74
CA CYS A 22 0.28 -1.80 3.68
C CYS A 22 0.40 -2.73 2.46
N PHE A 23 0.91 -2.21 1.32
CA PHE A 23 1.10 -3.01 0.12
C PHE A 23 2.11 -4.15 0.31
N ASN A 24 3.14 -3.95 1.15
CA ASN A 24 4.11 -5.00 1.45
C ASN A 24 3.47 -6.12 2.29
N TRP A 25 2.63 -5.76 3.26
CA TRP A 25 1.81 -6.73 4.00
C TRP A 25 0.84 -7.47 3.06
N ILE A 26 0.18 -6.75 2.15
CA ILE A 26 -0.71 -7.38 1.16
C ILE A 26 0.06 -8.41 0.33
N LYS A 27 1.26 -8.08 -0.14
CA LYS A 27 2.07 -9.01 -0.95
C LYS A 27 2.48 -10.27 -0.20
N ARG A 28 2.93 -10.11 1.06
CA ARG A 28 3.56 -11.16 1.86
C ARG A 28 2.54 -12.01 2.63
N ASP A 29 1.58 -11.37 3.29
CA ASP A 29 0.80 -12.00 4.37
C ASP A 29 -0.71 -12.02 4.11
N SER A 30 -1.22 -11.34 3.06
CA SER A 30 -2.68 -11.30 2.85
C SER A 30 -3.28 -12.60 2.33
N TYR A 31 -2.44 -13.48 1.78
CA TYR A 31 -2.81 -14.70 1.04
C TYR A 31 -3.76 -14.46 -0.14
N LEU A 32 -3.85 -13.23 -0.64
CA LEU A 32 -4.67 -12.90 -1.80
C LEU A 32 -3.98 -13.37 -3.10
N PRO A 33 -4.74 -13.87 -4.09
CA PRO A 33 -4.20 -14.16 -5.42
C PRO A 33 -3.67 -12.87 -6.06
N VAL A 34 -2.71 -12.99 -6.97
CA VAL A 34 -2.00 -11.84 -7.56
C VAL A 34 -2.98 -10.79 -8.15
N GLY A 35 -4.05 -11.24 -8.81
CA GLY A 35 -5.09 -10.36 -9.36
C GLY A 35 -5.91 -9.59 -8.31
N SER A 36 -5.89 -10.02 -7.04
CA SER A 36 -6.63 -9.38 -5.95
C SER A 36 -5.75 -8.54 -5.01
N LYS A 37 -4.47 -8.32 -5.34
CA LYS A 37 -3.54 -7.50 -4.54
C LYS A 37 -3.63 -5.99 -4.83
N TYR A 38 -4.36 -5.60 -5.87
CA TYR A 38 -4.60 -4.19 -6.21
C TYR A 38 -5.57 -3.52 -5.23
N ARG A 39 -5.50 -2.19 -5.10
CA ARG A 39 -6.23 -1.40 -4.08
C ARG A 39 -7.71 -1.79 -3.96
N LYS A 40 -8.47 -1.72 -5.06
CA LYS A 40 -9.91 -2.05 -5.07
C LYS A 40 -10.20 -3.47 -4.60
N ALA A 41 -9.57 -4.45 -5.24
CA ALA A 41 -9.78 -5.86 -4.91
C ALA A 41 -9.33 -6.20 -3.47
N SER A 42 -8.25 -5.60 -2.99
CA SER A 42 -7.78 -5.79 -1.61
C SER A 42 -8.74 -5.18 -0.57
N ALA A 43 -9.34 -4.02 -0.88
CA ALA A 43 -10.34 -3.38 -0.04
C ALA A 43 -11.64 -4.19 0.01
N MET A 44 -12.13 -4.67 -1.14
CA MET A 44 -13.28 -5.57 -1.19
C MET A 44 -13.03 -6.85 -0.37
N ALA A 45 -11.86 -7.47 -0.53
CA ALA A 45 -11.54 -8.73 0.13
C ALA A 45 -11.34 -8.61 1.64
N LYS A 46 -10.72 -7.52 2.14
CA LYS A 46 -10.39 -7.36 3.56
C LYS A 46 -11.36 -6.46 4.32
N LEU A 47 -11.88 -5.40 3.69
CA LEU A 47 -12.74 -4.39 4.32
C LEU A 47 -14.21 -4.51 3.92
N ARG A 48 -14.55 -5.39 2.96
CA ARG A 48 -15.93 -5.74 2.59
C ARG A 48 -16.79 -4.56 2.11
N TYR A 49 -16.17 -3.59 1.46
CA TYR A 49 -16.88 -2.53 0.73
C TYR A 49 -16.27 -2.35 -0.66
N ASP A 50 -17.05 -1.76 -1.58
CA ASP A 50 -16.61 -1.42 -2.93
C ASP A 50 -16.14 0.05 -2.96
N PRO A 51 -14.82 0.33 -3.04
CA PRO A 51 -14.32 1.70 -3.14
C PRO A 51 -14.60 2.29 -4.53
N VAL A 52 -14.88 3.60 -4.56
CA VAL A 52 -14.99 4.36 -5.80
C VAL A 52 -13.69 4.24 -6.60
N GLU A 53 -13.83 3.93 -7.88
CA GLU A 53 -12.74 3.84 -8.84
C GLU A 53 -12.84 5.05 -9.78
N LEU A 54 -11.74 5.78 -9.91
CA LEU A 54 -11.59 6.90 -10.83
C LEU A 54 -10.49 6.51 -11.82
N ASP A 55 -10.76 6.72 -13.11
CA ASP A 55 -9.75 6.49 -14.15
C ASP A 55 -8.58 7.46 -13.91
N PRO A 56 -7.31 7.00 -13.94
CA PRO A 56 -6.17 7.89 -13.86
C PRO A 56 -6.17 9.04 -14.87
N GLU A 57 -6.80 8.87 -16.05
CA GLU A 57 -6.93 9.94 -17.06
C GLU A 57 -7.97 11.01 -16.68
N ASP A 58 -8.86 10.71 -15.72
CA ASP A 58 -9.90 11.60 -15.19
C ASP A 58 -9.54 12.22 -13.82
N MET A 59 -8.32 11.98 -13.31
CA MET A 59 -7.77 12.56 -12.05
C MET A 59 -7.13 13.93 -12.26
#